data_AF-A0A6A4NFW8-F1
#
_entry.id   AF-A0A6A4NFW8-F1
#
_cell.length_a   1.000
_cell.length_b   1.000
_cell.length_c   1.000
_cell.angle_alpha   90.00
_cell.angle_beta   90.00
_cell.angle_gamma   90.00
#
_symmetry.space_group_name_H-M   'P 1'
#
loop_
_entity.id
_entity.type
_entity.pdbx_description
1 polymer ?
#
loop_
_entity_poly.entity_id
_entity_poly.type
_entity_poly.pdbx_seq_one_letter_code
_entity_poly.pdbx_strand_id
1 'polypeptide(L)'
;MSLFGLGIRNQKTFRPKKSAPSGSKGAKLQKHIDATLGSGNLRDAVKLPPGEDINEWLAVNAVDFFNQVNILFGTLTEFCTVNNCPTMTAGPK
;
A
#
# COMPACT_ATOMS: atom_id res chain seq x y z
N MET A 1 11.08 -24.21 -11.60
CA MET A 1 11.37 -23.01 -10.78
C MET A 1 11.47 -21.80 -11.69
N SER A 2 10.37 -21.07 -11.84
CA SER A 2 10.32 -19.60 -12.00
C SER A 2 8.83 -19.26 -12.13
N LEU A 3 8.24 -18.94 -10.97
CA LEU A 3 6.81 -18.73 -10.73
C LEU A 3 6.47 -17.24 -10.94
N PHE A 4 6.38 -16.75 -12.18
CA PHE A 4 5.73 -15.44 -12.44
C PHE A 4 5.16 -15.40 -13.87
N GLY A 5 4.14 -16.22 -14.12
CA GLY A 5 3.22 -16.04 -15.24
C GLY A 5 2.20 -14.96 -14.91
N LEU A 6 2.60 -13.70 -14.92
CA LEU A 6 1.70 -12.56 -14.77
C LEU A 6 0.88 -12.39 -16.04
N GLY A 7 -0.35 -12.91 -16.00
CA GLY A 7 -1.39 -12.65 -16.98
C GLY A 7 -1.62 -11.15 -17.19
N ILE A 8 -2.08 -10.82 -18.40
CA ILE A 8 -2.37 -9.48 -18.91
C ILE A 8 -3.36 -8.77 -17.97
N ARG A 9 -2.85 -8.05 -16.97
CA ARG A 9 -3.61 -7.10 -16.16
C ARG A 9 -3.41 -5.71 -16.75
N ASN A 10 -4.51 -5.18 -17.28
CA ASN A 10 -4.69 -3.84 -17.84
C ASN A 10 -3.94 -2.77 -17.00
N GLN A 11 -2.71 -2.41 -17.42
CA GLN A 11 -1.79 -1.44 -16.77
C GLN A 11 -2.27 0.02 -16.85
N LYS A 12 -3.59 0.27 -16.99
CA LYS A 12 -4.13 1.62 -17.22
C LYS A 12 -4.37 2.41 -15.92
N THR A 13 -4.47 1.76 -14.76
CA THR A 13 -4.85 2.42 -13.50
C THR A 13 -3.67 2.76 -12.60
N PHE A 14 -2.54 2.05 -12.70
CA PHE A 14 -1.31 2.41 -11.99
C PHE A 14 -0.15 2.51 -12.98
N ARG A 15 0.29 3.74 -13.25
CA ARG A 15 1.56 4.00 -13.91
C ARG A 15 2.59 4.24 -12.81
N PRO A 16 3.53 3.33 -12.57
CA PRO A 16 4.64 3.61 -11.66
C PRO A 16 5.32 4.87 -12.18
N LYS A 17 5.20 5.98 -11.45
CA LYS A 17 5.99 7.17 -11.77
C LYS A 17 7.43 6.74 -11.55
N LYS A 18 8.21 6.65 -12.63
CA LYS A 18 9.65 6.38 -12.62
C LYS A 18 10.24 7.20 -11.47
N SER A 19 10.68 6.51 -10.41
CA SER A 19 11.34 7.03 -9.19
C SER A 19 11.09 8.52 -8.94
N ALA A 20 10.23 8.85 -7.96
CA ALA A 20 10.18 10.23 -7.45
C ALA A 20 11.63 10.71 -7.21
N PRO A 21 12.01 11.92 -7.68
CA PRO A 21 13.41 12.34 -7.66
C PRO A 21 13.99 12.12 -6.26
N SER A 22 15.16 11.50 -6.21
CA SER A 22 15.92 11.28 -4.98
C SER A 22 16.03 12.62 -4.24
N GLY A 23 15.34 12.76 -3.10
CA GLY A 23 15.21 14.03 -2.37
C GLY A 23 13.82 14.69 -2.39
N SER A 24 12.81 14.10 -3.03
CA SER A 24 11.43 14.62 -3.00
C SER A 24 10.81 14.57 -1.61
N LYS A 25 9.92 15.53 -1.32
CA LYS A 25 9.18 15.65 -0.06
C LYS A 25 8.47 14.33 0.33
N GLY A 26 7.89 13.64 -0.67
CA GLY A 26 7.27 12.32 -0.48
C GLY A 26 8.24 11.22 -0.02
N ALA A 27 9.48 11.20 -0.52
CA ALA A 27 10.48 10.21 -0.08
C ALA A 27 10.95 10.47 1.37
N LYS A 28 10.96 11.73 1.82
CA LYS A 28 11.24 12.09 3.21
C LYS A 28 10.09 11.67 4.14
N LEU A 29 8.85 11.90 3.71
CA LEU A 29 7.66 11.47 4.44
C LEU A 29 7.59 9.94 4.57
N GLN A 30 7.90 9.20 3.51
CA GLN A 30 7.95 7.73 3.58
C GLN A 30 8.96 7.24 4.62
N LYS A 31 10.17 7.80 4.64
CA LYS A 31 11.18 7.46 5.66
C LYS A 31 10.71 7.77 7.09
N HIS A 32 9.92 8.83 7.27
CA HIS A 32 9.36 9.17 8.57
C HIS A 32 8.31 8.15 9.02
N ILE A 33 7.46 7.68 8.11
CA ILE A 33 6.49 6.61 8.36
C ILE A 33 7.22 5.32 8.78
N ASP A 34 8.21 4.89 7.99
CA ASP A 34 8.96 3.65 8.24
C ASP A 34 9.67 3.68 9.61
N ALA A 35 10.21 4.85 10.01
CA ALA A 35 10.91 5.01 11.28
C ALA A 35 9.97 5.05 12.50
N THR A 36 8.74 5.56 12.34
CA THR A 36 7.81 5.76 13.47
C THR A 36 6.91 4.55 13.73
N LEU A 37 6.64 3.73 12.71
CA LEU A 37 5.83 2.51 12.83
C LEU A 37 6.41 1.47 13.81
N GLY A 38 7.75 1.43 13.98
CA GLY A 38 8.43 0.52 14.91
C GLY A 38 8.48 0.99 16.37
N SER A 39 7.96 2.18 16.69
CA SER A 39 8.10 2.82 18.01
C SER A 39 7.10 2.34 19.08
N GLY A 40 6.13 1.50 18.72
CA GLY A 40 5.14 0.92 19.64
C GLY A 40 3.91 1.79 19.93
N ASN A 41 3.90 3.08 19.55
CA ASN A 41 2.73 3.96 19.67
C ASN A 41 2.23 4.45 18.31
N LEU A 42 1.38 3.63 17.68
CA LEU A 42 0.82 3.90 16.37
C LEU A 42 -0.04 5.17 16.32
N ARG A 43 -0.70 5.54 17.42
CA ARG A 43 -1.59 6.72 17.45
C ARG A 43 -0.83 8.02 17.25
N ASP A 44 0.41 8.08 17.73
CA ASP A 44 1.27 9.25 17.52
C ASP A 44 1.96 9.20 16.15
N ALA A 45 2.33 8.01 15.66
CA ALA A 45 2.97 7.83 14.37
C ALA A 45 2.09 8.24 13.16
N VAL A 46 0.75 8.14 13.29
CA VAL A 46 -0.18 8.49 12.19
C VAL A 46 -0.55 9.98 12.13
N LYS A 47 -0.15 10.77 13.12
CA LYS A 47 -0.47 12.21 13.15
C LYS A 47 0.26 12.94 12.02
N LEU A 48 -0.40 13.93 11.44
CA LEU A 48 0.22 14.82 10.46
C LEU A 48 1.45 15.50 11.09
N PRO A 49 2.66 15.34 10.55
CA PRO A 49 3.84 16.01 11.09
C PRO A 49 3.71 17.53 10.97
N PRO A 50 4.26 18.28 11.95
CA PRO A 50 4.16 19.74 11.94
C PRO A 50 4.84 20.34 10.71
N GLY A 51 4.13 21.21 10.00
CA GLY A 51 4.64 21.89 8.79
C GLY A 51 4.48 21.10 7.48
N GLU A 52 3.88 19.91 7.52
CA GLU A 52 3.60 19.11 6.34
C GLU A 52 2.19 19.38 5.76
N ASP A 53 2.03 19.16 4.46
CA ASP A 53 0.73 19.30 3.80
C ASP A 53 -0.12 18.04 4.02
N ILE A 54 -1.40 18.23 4.30
CA ILE A 54 -2.32 17.13 4.57
C ILE A 54 -2.53 16.22 3.36
N ASN A 55 -2.60 16.77 2.15
CA ASN A 55 -2.83 15.98 0.95
C ASN A 55 -1.59 15.17 0.58
N GLU A 56 -0.39 15.73 0.76
CA GLU A 56 0.86 14.99 0.60
C GLU A 56 0.99 13.86 1.64
N TRP A 57 0.65 14.12 2.91
CA TRP A 57 0.65 13.11 3.95
C TRP A 57 -0.31 11.95 3.64
N LEU A 58 -1.55 12.27 3.24
CA LEU A 58 -2.54 11.28 2.84
C LEU A 58 -2.12 10.51 1.59
N ALA A 59 -1.52 11.17 0.60
CA ALA A 59 -1.07 10.53 -0.63
C ALA A 59 0.03 9.49 -0.37
N VAL A 60 1.02 9.81 0.47
CA VAL A 60 2.09 8.86 0.83
C VAL A 60 1.52 7.66 1.59
N ASN A 61 0.69 7.90 2.61
CA ASN A 61 0.07 6.82 3.38
C ASN A 61 -0.87 5.95 2.53
N ALA A 62 -1.65 6.54 1.61
CA ALA A 62 -2.55 5.77 0.74
C ALA A 62 -1.80 4.81 -0.18
N VAL A 63 -0.65 5.25 -0.72
CA VAL A 63 0.21 4.39 -1.55
C VAL A 63 0.81 3.27 -0.70
N ASP A 64 1.26 3.58 0.51
CA ASP A 64 1.80 2.57 1.44
C ASP A 64 0.74 1.52 1.82
N PHE A 65 -0.46 1.93 2.23
CA PHE A 65 -1.56 1.02 2.52
C PHE A 65 -1.94 0.15 1.33
N PHE A 66 -2.01 0.72 0.12
CA PHE A 66 -2.27 -0.06 -1.08
C PHE A 66 -1.22 -1.15 -1.30
N ASN A 67 0.06 -0.81 -1.18
CA ASN A 67 1.15 -1.77 -1.36
C ASN A 67 1.11 -2.87 -0.31
N GLN A 68 0.88 -2.54 0.96
CA GLN A 68 0.77 -3.50 2.04
C GLN A 68 -0.42 -4.46 1.85
N VAL A 69 -1.60 -3.93 1.50
CA VAL A 69 -2.80 -4.76 1.22
C VAL A 69 -2.58 -5.63 -0.02
N ASN A 70 -1.92 -5.10 -1.06
CA ASN A 70 -1.63 -5.88 -2.27
C ASN A 70 -0.68 -7.04 -1.99
N ILE A 71 0.35 -6.84 -1.16
CA ILE A 71 1.26 -7.90 -0.71
C ILE A 71 0.47 -8.93 0.12
N LEU A 72 -0.34 -8.48 1.08
CA LEU A 72 -1.17 -9.35 1.91
C LEU A 72 -2.14 -10.19 1.07
N PHE A 73 -2.85 -9.58 0.12
CA PHE A 73 -3.76 -10.31 -0.75
C PHE A 73 -3.00 -11.26 -1.70
N GLY A 74 -1.78 -10.89 -2.09
CA GLY A 74 -0.88 -11.74 -2.87
C GLY A 74 -0.59 -13.09 -2.22
N THR A 75 -0.54 -13.17 -0.88
CA THR A 75 -0.34 -14.45 -0.16
C THR A 75 -1.62 -15.30 -0.08
N LEU A 76 -2.80 -14.70 -0.29
CA LEU A 76 -4.10 -15.37 -0.20
C LEU A 76 -4.73 -15.66 -1.57
N THR A 77 -4.15 -15.14 -2.65
CA THR A 77 -4.77 -15.13 -3.98
C THR A 77 -5.07 -16.52 -4.54
N GLU A 78 -4.34 -17.56 -4.11
CA GLU A 78 -4.58 -18.94 -4.54
C GLU A 78 -5.79 -19.58 -3.86
N PHE A 79 -6.17 -19.09 -2.67
CA PHE A 79 -7.33 -19.57 -1.92
C PHE A 79 -8.60 -18.79 -2.27
N CYS A 80 -8.47 -17.51 -2.64
CA CYS A 80 -9.57 -16.65 -3.05
C CYS A 80 -9.95 -16.89 -4.52
N THR A 81 -10.68 -17.96 -4.78
CA THR A 81 -11.18 -18.34 -6.12
C THR A 81 -12.66 -17.99 -6.29
N VAL A 82 -13.15 -18.00 -7.53
CA VAL A 82 -14.59 -17.79 -7.83
C VAL A 82 -15.49 -18.83 -7.14
N ASN A 83 -14.96 -20.04 -6.90
CA ASN A 83 -15.71 -21.12 -6.23
C ASN A 83 -15.73 -20.93 -4.70
N ASN A 84 -14.59 -20.54 -4.11
CA ASN A 84 -14.46 -20.37 -2.66
C ASN A 84 -15.06 -19.05 -2.16
N CYS A 85 -14.98 -18.00 -2.99
CA CYS A 85 -15.47 -16.65 -2.70
C CYS A 85 -16.36 -16.15 -3.85
N PRO A 86 -17.57 -16.72 -4.05
CA PRO A 86 -18.44 -16.38 -5.17
C PRO A 86 -19.00 -14.96 -5.11
N THR A 87 -18.94 -14.32 -3.95
CA THR A 87 -19.35 -12.94 -3.74
C THR A 87 -18.37 -12.29 -2.78
N MET A 88 -18.03 -11.03 -3.04
CA MET A 88 -17.16 -10.23 -2.16
C MET A 88 -17.92 -9.91 -0.86
N THR A 89 -17.57 -10.60 0.22
CA THR A 89 -18.22 -10.48 1.53
C THR A 89 -17.18 -10.34 2.65
N ALA A 90 -17.62 -9.90 3.83
CA ALA A 90 -16.78 -9.71 5.01
C ALA A 90 -17.30 -10.54 6.20
N GLY A 91 -17.69 -11.79 5.93
CA GLY A 91 -18.31 -12.71 6.89
C GLY A 91 -19.84 -12.77 6.78
N PRO A 92 -20.48 -13.73 7.48
CA PRO A 92 -21.93 -13.75 7.62
C PRO A 92 -22.39 -12.51 8.41
N LYS A 93 -23.55 -11.96 8.03
CA LYS A 93 -24.22 -10.92 8.82
C LYS A 93 -24.69 -11.47 10.15
#